data_AF-A0A257A4T8-F1
#
_entry.id   AF-A0A257A4T8-F1
#
_cell.length_a   1.000
_cell.length_b   1.000
_cell.length_c   1.000
_cell.angle_alpha   90.00
_cell.angle_beta   90.00
_cell.angle_gamma   90.00
#
_symmetry.space_group_name_H-M   'P 1'
#
loop_
_entity.id
_entity.type
_entity.pdbx_description
1 polymer ?
#
loop_
_entity_poly.entity_id
_entity_poly.type
_entity_poly.pdbx_seq_one_letter_code
_entity_poly.pdbx_strand_id
1 'polypeptide(L)'
;MKLWLRKKKLEQGIEYPRMKKFPEWQEKMKTLIELGLVEEKILDRVIECPSCGKIHVSTRFKCPSCGSINMVRTEIIQHITCGFVDTKLKFIRRLKGGGEELICPNCKIALREEGIDYRILGEIFECIDCGRRADRPRIEFKCRNCLHEFDITTAKYRAVYMYRTTDYGIKLLQSGNLIRNLILLSLTSKGFRVERNATLKGISGVNHRFDIIVRSGKSLIGVDYRPVSSAESQITDLLAHIAKFMDFPGIKYIYVTDSSSESVRKVASSQGVNLVSGKSITEILSQILELVKRFREEEKT
;
A
#
# COMPACT_ATOMS: atom_id res chain seq x y z
N MET A 1 -7.92 -40.57 -22.51
CA MET A 1 -8.62 -39.37 -22.03
C MET A 1 -7.58 -38.36 -21.54
N LYS A 2 -7.18 -37.38 -22.37
CA LYS A 2 -6.18 -36.37 -21.97
C LYS A 2 -6.84 -35.43 -20.95
N LEU A 3 -6.46 -35.54 -19.67
CA LEU A 3 -6.87 -34.59 -18.63
C LEU A 3 -6.17 -33.25 -18.89
N TRP A 4 -6.90 -32.30 -19.48
CA TRP A 4 -6.47 -30.91 -19.65
C TRP A 4 -6.55 -30.15 -18.31
N LEU A 5 -5.74 -30.53 -17.32
CA LEU A 5 -5.61 -29.73 -16.09
C LEU A 5 -4.70 -28.52 -16.37
N ARG A 6 -5.28 -27.42 -16.86
CA ARG A 6 -4.67 -26.09 -16.76
C ARG A 6 -4.31 -25.86 -15.29
N LYS A 7 -3.03 -25.76 -14.96
CA LYS A 7 -2.57 -25.29 -13.64
C LYS A 7 -3.30 -23.97 -13.35
N LYS A 8 -4.32 -23.98 -12.48
CA LYS A 8 -4.89 -22.75 -11.91
C LYS A 8 -3.82 -22.17 -11.00
N LYS A 9 -2.94 -21.33 -11.55
CA LYS A 9 -2.10 -20.45 -10.75
C LYS A 9 -2.97 -19.27 -10.35
N LEU A 10 -3.21 -19.11 -9.04
CA LEU A 10 -3.62 -17.81 -8.50
C LEU A 10 -2.34 -16.98 -8.51
N GLU A 11 -2.11 -16.13 -9.51
CA GLU A 11 -0.75 -15.67 -9.84
C GLU A 11 -0.20 -14.53 -8.97
N GLN A 12 -0.99 -13.91 -8.10
CA GLN A 12 -0.53 -12.72 -7.37
C GLN A 12 -0.63 -12.93 -5.85
N GLY A 13 0.48 -12.66 -5.17
CA GLY A 13 0.55 -12.61 -3.71
C GLY A 13 0.12 -11.25 -3.15
N ILE A 14 0.56 -10.89 -1.94
CA ILE A 14 0.38 -9.55 -1.40
C ILE A 14 1.34 -8.59 -2.11
N GLU A 15 0.80 -7.56 -2.75
CA GLU A 15 1.60 -6.54 -3.42
C GLU A 15 1.37 -5.15 -2.84
N TYR A 16 2.43 -4.33 -2.86
CA TYR A 16 2.38 -2.91 -2.56
C TYR A 16 2.84 -2.13 -3.81
N PRO A 17 1.96 -1.90 -4.81
CA PRO A 17 2.37 -1.34 -6.10
C PRO A 17 3.12 -0.02 -5.98
N ARG A 18 2.68 0.87 -5.09
CA ARG A 18 3.34 2.17 -4.83
C ARG A 18 4.73 2.02 -4.18
N MET A 19 5.00 0.90 -3.53
CA MET A 19 6.28 0.63 -2.87
C MET A 19 7.29 -0.08 -3.77
N LYS A 20 6.85 -0.68 -4.89
CA LYS A 20 7.74 -1.37 -5.85
C LYS A 20 8.87 -0.48 -6.38
N LYS A 21 8.67 0.84 -6.43
CA LYS A 21 9.67 1.84 -6.85
C LYS A 21 10.74 2.16 -5.80
N PHE A 22 10.60 1.64 -4.57
CA PHE A 22 11.54 1.88 -3.48
C PHE A 22 12.26 0.56 -3.13
N PRO A 23 13.55 0.41 -3.49
CA PRO A 23 14.35 -0.74 -3.06
C PRO A 23 14.37 -0.83 -1.53
N GLU A 24 14.31 -2.06 -1.02
CA GLU A 24 14.37 -2.37 0.42
C GLU A 24 13.32 -1.62 1.25
N TRP A 25 12.17 -1.29 0.65
CA TRP A 25 11.14 -0.50 1.34
C TRP A 25 10.63 -1.15 2.62
N GLN A 26 10.65 -2.48 2.72
CA GLN A 26 10.19 -3.20 3.91
C GLN A 26 11.10 -2.92 5.12
N GLU A 27 12.41 -2.93 4.92
CA GLU A 27 13.39 -2.62 5.96
C GLU A 27 13.30 -1.15 6.37
N LYS A 28 13.22 -0.25 5.37
CA LYS A 28 13.01 1.18 5.61
C LYS A 28 11.72 1.45 6.38
N MET A 29 10.64 0.74 6.06
CA MET A 29 9.36 0.89 6.74
C MET A 29 9.46 0.47 8.20
N LYS A 30 10.18 -0.63 8.48
CA LYS A 30 10.45 -1.06 9.85
C LYS A 30 11.18 0.02 10.65
N THR A 31 12.21 0.63 10.07
CA THR A 31 12.92 1.77 10.71
C THR A 31 11.98 2.96 10.94
N LEU A 32 11.13 3.31 9.98
CA LEU A 32 10.17 4.42 10.14
C LEU A 32 9.13 4.14 11.23
N ILE A 33 8.75 2.88 11.43
CA ILE A 33 7.88 2.43 12.51
C ILE A 33 8.60 2.51 13.86
N GLU A 34 9.83 2.02 13.95
CA GLU A 34 10.66 2.11 15.17
C GLU A 34 10.91 3.57 15.60
N LEU A 35 11.01 4.49 14.64
CA LEU A 35 11.13 5.93 14.89
C LEU A 35 9.79 6.64 15.18
N GLY A 36 8.66 5.92 15.14
CA GLY A 36 7.32 6.48 15.37
C GLY A 36 6.83 7.45 14.28
N LEU A 37 7.47 7.47 13.11
CA LEU A 37 7.12 8.34 11.97
C LEU A 37 6.01 7.74 11.11
N VAL A 38 5.94 6.41 11.08
CA VAL A 38 4.92 5.63 10.40
C VAL A 38 4.34 4.65 11.41
N GLU A 39 3.06 4.37 11.30
CA GLU A 39 2.42 3.26 12.00
C GLU A 39 1.94 2.22 10.99
N GLU A 40 1.94 0.96 11.41
CA GLU A 40 1.33 -0.14 10.68
C GLU A 40 -0.02 -0.51 11.31
N LYS A 41 -1.00 -0.80 10.45
CA LYS A 41 -2.31 -1.31 10.85
C LYS A 41 -2.59 -2.58 10.09
N ILE A 42 -3.08 -3.60 10.78
CA ILE A 42 -3.55 -4.83 10.12
C ILE A 42 -4.76 -4.45 9.25
N LEU A 43 -4.60 -4.64 7.94
CA LEU A 43 -5.66 -4.51 6.95
C LEU A 43 -6.43 -5.82 6.80
N ASP A 44 -5.71 -6.94 6.76
CA ASP A 44 -6.28 -8.27 6.55
C ASP A 44 -5.37 -9.37 7.14
N ARG A 45 -5.88 -10.61 7.21
CA ARG A 45 -5.12 -11.82 7.49
C ARG A 45 -5.38 -12.87 6.42
N VAL A 46 -4.32 -13.29 5.74
CA VAL A 46 -4.40 -14.31 4.70
C VAL A 46 -3.95 -15.66 5.23
N ILE A 47 -4.55 -16.73 4.70
CA ILE A 47 -4.15 -18.10 5.02
C ILE A 47 -2.81 -18.41 4.36
N GLU A 48 -1.88 -18.87 5.17
CA GLU A 48 -0.55 -19.27 4.77
C GLU A 48 -0.39 -20.79 4.91
N CYS A 49 0.22 -21.42 3.90
CA CYS A 49 0.55 -22.83 3.97
C CYS A 49 1.55 -23.08 5.12
N PRO A 50 1.25 -23.96 6.09
CA PRO A 50 2.14 -24.21 7.22
C PRO A 50 3.46 -24.88 6.81
N SER A 51 3.48 -25.55 5.65
CA SER A 51 4.65 -26.26 5.13
C SER A 51 5.62 -25.37 4.32
N CYS A 52 5.13 -24.50 3.43
CA CYS A 52 6.01 -23.72 2.53
C CYS A 52 5.88 -22.19 2.65
N GLY A 53 5.00 -21.71 3.54
CA GLY A 53 4.82 -20.29 3.81
C GLY A 53 4.24 -19.46 2.65
N LYS A 54 3.67 -20.11 1.63
CA LYS A 54 3.00 -19.43 0.51
C LYS A 54 1.50 -19.29 0.79
N ILE A 55 0.93 -18.17 0.33
CA ILE A 55 -0.49 -17.81 0.54
C ILE A 55 -1.41 -18.30 -0.59
N HIS A 56 -0.88 -19.04 -1.57
CA HIS A 56 -1.67 -19.63 -2.65
C HIS A 56 -2.40 -20.88 -2.15
N VAL A 57 -3.43 -20.67 -1.35
CA VAL A 57 -4.19 -21.71 -0.67
C VAL A 57 -5.61 -21.72 -1.22
N SER A 58 -6.13 -22.89 -1.57
CA SER A 58 -7.54 -23.04 -1.94
C SER A 58 -8.29 -23.83 -0.89
N THR A 59 -9.51 -23.41 -0.60
CA THR A 59 -10.46 -24.16 0.21
C THR A 59 -11.01 -25.36 -0.56
N ARG A 60 -11.22 -26.47 0.15
CA ARG A 60 -11.81 -27.72 -0.31
C ARG A 60 -12.90 -28.13 0.68
N PHE A 61 -14.08 -28.41 0.15
CA PHE A 61 -15.20 -28.97 0.90
C PHE A 61 -15.21 -30.48 0.65
N LYS A 62 -14.90 -31.27 1.67
CA LYS A 62 -14.79 -32.73 1.58
C LYS A 62 -15.93 -33.43 2.30
N CYS A 63 -16.31 -34.59 1.79
CA CYS A 63 -17.24 -35.49 2.45
C CYS A 63 -16.65 -35.95 3.79
N PRO A 64 -17.34 -35.75 4.93
CA PRO A 64 -16.85 -36.22 6.23
C PRO A 64 -16.69 -37.74 6.30
N SER A 65 -17.39 -38.48 5.44
CA SER A 65 -17.40 -39.94 5.46
C SER A 65 -16.34 -40.61 4.59
N CYS A 66 -16.05 -40.08 3.40
CA CYS A 66 -15.12 -40.71 2.46
C CYS A 66 -14.00 -39.79 1.97
N GLY A 67 -13.99 -38.52 2.38
CA GLY A 67 -12.97 -37.53 1.97
C GLY A 67 -13.12 -37.01 0.53
N SER A 68 -14.12 -37.45 -0.23
CA SER A 68 -14.36 -36.96 -1.60
C SER A 68 -14.67 -35.46 -1.62
N ILE A 69 -14.18 -34.75 -2.63
CA ILE A 69 -14.54 -33.33 -2.90
C ILE A 69 -15.87 -33.18 -3.63
N ASN A 70 -16.50 -34.28 -4.04
CA ASN A 70 -17.71 -34.30 -4.85
C ASN A 70 -18.96 -34.25 -3.96
N MET A 71 -19.04 -33.19 -3.17
CA MET A 71 -20.17 -32.86 -2.30
C MET A 71 -21.03 -31.80 -2.99
N VAL A 72 -22.35 -31.98 -3.00
CA VAL A 72 -23.31 -30.99 -3.50
C VAL A 72 -24.31 -30.63 -2.43
N ARG A 73 -24.73 -29.36 -2.39
CA ARG A 73 -25.87 -28.92 -1.58
C ARG A 73 -27.15 -29.27 -2.34
N THR A 74 -28.12 -29.89 -1.67
CA THR A 74 -29.38 -30.32 -2.27
C THR A 74 -30.53 -30.18 -1.28
N GLU A 75 -31.74 -30.03 -1.81
CA GLU A 75 -32.98 -29.93 -1.03
C GLU A 75 -33.43 -31.32 -0.58
N ILE A 76 -34.01 -31.40 0.61
CA ILE A 76 -34.78 -32.55 1.06
C ILE A 76 -36.23 -32.31 0.64
N ILE A 77 -36.76 -33.20 -0.19
CA ILE A 77 -38.10 -33.10 -0.75
C ILE A 77 -38.98 -34.20 -0.17
N GLN A 78 -40.19 -33.82 0.25
CA GLN A 78 -41.29 -34.73 0.55
C GLN A 78 -42.29 -34.71 -0.60
N HIS A 79 -42.59 -35.87 -1.19
CA HIS A 79 -43.74 -36.01 -2.09
C HIS A 79 -45.04 -36.02 -1.28
N ILE A 80 -45.96 -35.09 -1.55
CA ILE A 80 -47.18 -34.90 -0.76
C ILE A 80 -48.09 -36.13 -0.86
N THR A 81 -48.28 -36.67 -2.07
CA THR A 81 -49.27 -37.74 -2.33
C THR A 81 -48.92 -39.07 -1.67
N CYS A 82 -47.63 -39.47 -1.66
CA CYS A 82 -47.22 -40.78 -1.08
C CYS A 82 -46.33 -40.67 0.15
N GLY A 83 -46.01 -39.46 0.62
CA GLY A 83 -45.22 -39.22 1.82
C GLY A 83 -43.72 -39.52 1.71
N PHE A 84 -43.22 -40.00 0.57
CA PHE A 84 -41.81 -40.36 0.40
C PHE A 84 -40.89 -39.12 0.54
N VAL A 85 -39.88 -39.21 1.41
CA VAL A 85 -38.94 -38.13 1.71
C VAL A 85 -37.53 -38.53 1.30
N ASP A 86 -36.89 -37.74 0.45
CA ASP A 86 -35.48 -37.95 0.11
C ASP A 86 -34.84 -36.67 -0.48
N THR A 87 -33.55 -36.71 -0.81
CA THR A 87 -32.90 -35.58 -1.49
C THR A 87 -33.39 -35.43 -2.92
N LYS A 88 -33.50 -34.19 -3.39
CA LYS A 88 -33.92 -33.84 -4.76
C LYS A 88 -33.15 -34.62 -5.83
N LEU A 89 -31.88 -34.92 -5.58
CA LEU A 89 -31.04 -35.76 -6.45
C LEU A 89 -31.68 -37.11 -6.78
N LYS A 90 -32.45 -37.71 -5.87
CA LYS A 90 -33.14 -38.99 -6.07
C LYS A 90 -34.44 -38.87 -6.88
N PHE A 91 -35.00 -37.67 -6.95
CA PHE A 91 -36.19 -37.36 -7.73
C PHE A 91 -35.85 -36.96 -9.17
N ILE A 92 -34.67 -36.39 -9.42
CA ILE A 92 -34.25 -35.98 -10.77
C ILE A 92 -34.12 -37.17 -11.72
N ARG A 93 -34.81 -37.08 -12.86
CA ARG A 93 -34.68 -37.99 -14.01
C ARG A 93 -34.32 -37.21 -15.26
N ARG A 94 -33.29 -37.67 -15.97
CA ARG A 94 -32.90 -37.10 -17.26
C ARG A 94 -33.78 -37.65 -18.37
N LEU A 95 -34.37 -36.75 -19.15
CA LEU A 95 -35.18 -37.07 -20.32
C LEU A 95 -34.30 -37.28 -21.55
N LYS A 96 -34.80 -38.03 -22.54
CA LYS A 96 -34.07 -38.38 -23.79
C LYS A 96 -33.72 -37.17 -24.69
N GLY A 97 -34.15 -35.95 -24.33
CA GLY A 97 -33.83 -34.69 -24.99
C GLY A 97 -32.98 -33.69 -24.16
N GLY A 98 -32.41 -34.13 -23.03
CA GLY A 98 -31.51 -33.30 -22.21
C GLY A 98 -32.18 -32.47 -21.10
N GLY A 99 -33.51 -32.54 -20.96
CA GLY A 99 -34.24 -31.96 -19.83
C GLY A 99 -34.19 -32.81 -18.56
N GLU A 100 -34.56 -32.22 -17.43
CA GLU A 100 -34.70 -32.90 -16.13
C GLU A 100 -36.15 -32.79 -15.65
N GLU A 101 -36.71 -33.89 -15.14
CA GLU A 101 -38.02 -33.92 -14.51
C GLU A 101 -37.89 -34.52 -13.10
N LEU A 102 -38.69 -34.03 -12.16
CA LEU A 102 -38.77 -34.61 -10.83
C LEU A 102 -39.81 -35.73 -10.84
N ILE A 103 -39.39 -36.96 -10.53
CA ILE A 103 -40.25 -38.13 -10.49
C ILE A 103 -40.05 -38.84 -9.16
N CYS A 104 -41.14 -39.09 -8.43
CA CYS A 104 -41.09 -39.80 -7.16
C CYS A 104 -40.46 -41.19 -7.37
N PRO A 105 -39.34 -41.52 -6.70
CA PRO A 105 -38.72 -42.83 -6.88
C PRO A 105 -39.59 -43.97 -6.30
N ASN A 106 -40.49 -43.66 -5.36
CA ASN A 106 -41.40 -44.62 -4.73
C ASN A 106 -42.62 -44.96 -5.63
N CYS A 107 -43.44 -43.97 -6.00
CA CYS A 107 -44.68 -44.20 -6.74
C CYS A 107 -44.63 -43.84 -8.24
N LYS A 108 -43.49 -43.35 -8.73
CA LYS A 108 -43.25 -42.98 -10.15
C LYS A 108 -44.11 -41.84 -10.69
N ILE A 109 -44.84 -41.13 -9.83
CA ILE A 109 -45.61 -39.93 -10.20
C ILE A 109 -44.65 -38.74 -10.38
N ALA A 110 -44.90 -37.93 -11.40
CA ALA A 110 -44.14 -36.71 -11.66
C ALA A 110 -44.53 -35.60 -10.67
N LEU A 111 -43.53 -34.86 -10.19
CA LEU A 111 -43.67 -33.71 -9.30
C LEU A 111 -43.50 -32.45 -10.15
N ARG A 112 -44.57 -31.67 -10.33
CA ARG A 112 -44.57 -30.49 -11.19
C ARG A 112 -44.60 -29.19 -10.40
N GLU A 113 -45.36 -29.15 -9.31
CA GLU A 113 -45.61 -27.94 -8.55
C GLU A 113 -45.30 -28.11 -7.05
N GLU A 114 -44.46 -27.22 -6.52
CA GLU A 114 -44.18 -27.16 -5.08
C GLU A 114 -45.42 -26.67 -4.33
N GLY A 115 -45.70 -27.25 -3.16
CA GLY A 115 -46.89 -26.97 -2.36
C GLY A 115 -48.09 -27.87 -2.72
N ILE A 116 -48.13 -28.39 -3.95
CA ILE A 116 -49.19 -29.30 -4.45
C ILE A 116 -48.67 -30.73 -4.55
N ASP A 117 -47.61 -30.96 -5.34
CA ASP A 117 -47.06 -32.31 -5.56
C ASP A 117 -45.98 -32.64 -4.52
N TYR A 118 -45.21 -31.65 -4.09
CA TYR A 118 -44.12 -31.84 -3.14
C TYR A 118 -43.87 -30.63 -2.24
N ARG A 119 -43.14 -30.83 -1.14
CA ARG A 119 -42.68 -29.76 -0.25
C ARG A 119 -41.19 -29.89 0.01
N ILE A 120 -40.50 -28.75 0.08
CA ILE A 120 -39.11 -28.68 0.54
C ILE A 120 -39.11 -28.66 2.06
N LEU A 121 -38.40 -29.61 2.68
CA LEU A 121 -38.28 -29.72 4.13
C LEU A 121 -37.01 -29.07 4.68
N GLY A 122 -36.02 -28.82 3.82
CA GLY A 122 -34.75 -28.22 4.19
C GLY A 122 -33.66 -28.52 3.17
N GLU A 123 -32.41 -28.26 3.54
CA GLU A 123 -31.25 -28.50 2.70
C GLU A 123 -30.21 -29.34 3.43
N ILE A 124 -29.47 -30.13 2.67
CA ILE A 124 -28.40 -30.99 3.16
C ILE A 124 -27.29 -31.07 2.12
N PHE A 125 -26.09 -31.49 2.53
CA PHE A 125 -25.06 -31.86 1.58
C PHE A 125 -25.07 -33.37 1.34
N GLU A 126 -25.05 -33.79 0.07
CA GLU A 126 -24.92 -35.20 -0.32
C GLU A 126 -23.63 -35.41 -1.11
N CYS A 127 -22.88 -36.46 -0.78
CA CYS A 127 -21.71 -36.87 -1.54
C CYS A 127 -22.15 -37.69 -2.75
N ILE A 128 -21.79 -37.25 -3.95
CA ILE A 128 -22.12 -37.98 -5.18
C ILE A 128 -21.34 -39.31 -5.27
N ASP A 129 -20.14 -39.37 -4.69
CA ASP A 129 -19.29 -40.56 -4.81
C ASP A 129 -19.69 -41.69 -3.84
N CYS A 130 -20.19 -41.38 -2.64
CA CYS A 130 -20.56 -42.39 -1.63
C CYS A 130 -22.02 -42.36 -1.18
N GLY A 131 -22.83 -41.40 -1.66
CA GLY A 131 -24.25 -41.24 -1.32
C GLY A 131 -24.56 -40.79 0.11
N ARG A 132 -23.54 -40.67 0.98
CA ARG A 132 -23.74 -40.24 2.37
C ARG A 132 -24.02 -38.74 2.45
N ARG A 133 -24.80 -38.39 3.46
CA ARG A 133 -25.26 -37.02 3.71
C ARG A 133 -24.57 -36.43 4.93
N ALA A 134 -24.43 -35.12 4.94
CA ALA A 134 -23.93 -34.35 6.07
C ALA A 134 -24.61 -32.98 6.12
N ASP A 135 -24.75 -32.45 7.34
CA ASP A 135 -25.17 -31.06 7.60
C ASP A 135 -24.18 -30.07 6.99
N ARG A 136 -22.88 -30.39 7.06
CA ARG A 136 -21.79 -29.58 6.51
C ARG A 136 -20.64 -30.44 5.97
N PRO A 137 -19.97 -30.00 4.90
CA PRO A 137 -18.71 -30.61 4.48
C PRO A 137 -17.59 -30.33 5.49
N ARG A 138 -16.58 -31.20 5.52
CA ARG A 138 -15.31 -30.91 6.19
C ARG A 138 -14.56 -29.86 5.38
N ILE A 139 -14.17 -28.76 6.02
CA ILE A 139 -13.38 -27.71 5.39
C ILE A 139 -11.90 -28.06 5.52
N GLU A 140 -11.22 -28.20 4.40
CA GLU A 140 -9.78 -28.37 4.32
C GLU A 140 -9.17 -27.36 3.33
N PHE A 141 -7.88 -27.15 3.45
CA PHE A 141 -7.09 -26.27 2.61
C PHE A 141 -6.08 -27.09 1.82
N LYS A 142 -5.83 -26.66 0.58
CA LYS A 142 -4.79 -27.22 -0.27
C LYS A 142 -3.88 -26.12 -0.79
N CYS A 143 -2.59 -26.21 -0.47
CA CYS A 143 -1.59 -25.33 -1.04
C CYS A 143 -1.45 -25.60 -2.55
N ARG A 144 -1.55 -24.57 -3.38
CA ARG A 144 -1.34 -24.66 -4.83
C ARG A 144 0.13 -24.60 -5.23
N ASN A 145 1.01 -24.24 -4.29
CA ASN A 145 2.45 -24.23 -4.49
C ASN A 145 3.09 -25.60 -4.21
N CYS A 146 2.88 -26.15 -3.00
CA CYS A 146 3.51 -27.40 -2.55
C CYS A 146 2.56 -28.59 -2.43
N LEU A 147 1.28 -28.42 -2.78
CA LEU A 147 0.22 -29.44 -2.71
C LEU A 147 -0.12 -29.97 -1.31
N HIS A 148 0.56 -29.48 -0.26
CA HIS A 148 0.25 -29.82 1.13
C HIS A 148 -1.21 -29.50 1.47
N GLU A 149 -1.87 -30.48 2.09
CA GLU A 149 -3.24 -30.39 2.59
C GLU A 149 -3.19 -30.20 4.11
N PHE A 150 -4.01 -29.28 4.59
CA PHE A 150 -4.07 -28.89 6.01
C PHE A 150 -5.48 -28.37 6.32
N ASP A 151 -5.79 -28.13 7.58
CA ASP A 151 -7.11 -27.70 8.01
C ASP A 151 -7.06 -26.40 8.80
N ILE A 152 -8.20 -25.99 9.36
CA ILE A 152 -8.29 -24.74 10.13
C ILE A 152 -7.45 -24.76 11.41
N THR A 153 -7.17 -25.94 11.97
CA THR A 153 -6.39 -26.06 13.22
C THR A 153 -4.89 -25.92 12.97
N THR A 154 -4.45 -26.26 11.76
CA THR A 154 -3.05 -26.24 11.33
C THR A 154 -2.72 -25.06 10.41
N ALA A 155 -3.73 -24.34 9.94
CA ALA A 155 -3.58 -23.14 9.13
C ALA A 155 -2.83 -22.04 9.90
N LYS A 156 -1.85 -21.42 9.22
CA LYS A 156 -1.20 -20.19 9.71
C LYS A 156 -1.86 -18.98 9.08
N TYR A 157 -1.84 -17.86 9.80
CA TYR A 157 -2.40 -16.60 9.33
C TYR A 157 -1.30 -15.54 9.26
N ARG A 158 -1.10 -14.98 8.07
CA ARG A 158 -0.17 -13.87 7.87
C ARG A 158 -0.92 -12.55 7.86
N ALA A 159 -0.47 -11.60 8.67
CA ALA A 159 -0.99 -10.25 8.63
C ALA A 159 -0.59 -9.54 7.34
N VAL A 160 -1.55 -8.82 6.74
CA VAL A 160 -1.36 -7.87 5.66
C VAL A 160 -1.47 -6.48 6.27
N TYR A 161 -0.44 -5.66 6.11
CA TYR A 161 -0.37 -4.36 6.75
C TYR A 161 -0.75 -3.23 5.78
N MET A 162 -1.31 -2.18 6.34
CA MET A 162 -1.37 -0.86 5.74
C MET A 162 -0.48 0.07 6.56
N TYR A 163 0.23 0.98 5.89
CA TYR A 163 1.12 1.94 6.55
C TYR A 163 0.55 3.34 6.44
N ARG A 164 0.62 4.09 7.54
CA ARG A 164 0.17 5.48 7.60
C ARG A 164 1.23 6.34 8.30
N THR A 165 1.51 7.52 7.76
CA THR A 165 2.34 8.50 8.47
C THR A 165 1.64 8.97 9.73
N THR A 166 2.33 8.94 10.87
CA THR A 166 1.77 9.43 12.14
C THR A 166 1.69 10.97 12.14
N ASP A 167 0.92 11.54 13.06
CA ASP A 167 0.89 13.00 13.25
C ASP A 167 2.28 13.57 13.56
N TYR A 168 3.10 12.81 14.30
CA TYR A 168 4.50 13.15 14.55
C TYR A 168 5.32 13.16 13.26
N GLY A 169 5.17 12.15 12.41
CA GLY A 169 5.81 12.10 11.09
C GLY A 169 5.38 13.26 10.18
N ILE A 170 4.08 13.60 10.17
CA ILE A 170 3.55 14.74 9.40
C ILE A 170 4.16 16.05 9.92
N LYS A 171 4.16 16.29 11.23
CA LYS A 171 4.77 17.48 11.84
C LYS A 171 6.26 17.57 11.53
N LEU A 172 6.98 16.45 11.55
CA LEU A 172 8.40 16.44 11.21
C LEU A 172 8.64 16.85 9.75
N LEU A 173 7.85 16.31 8.82
CA LEU A 173 7.93 16.68 7.40
C LEU A 173 7.59 18.16 7.19
N GLN A 174 6.51 18.64 7.78
CA GLN A 174 6.07 20.04 7.69
C GLN A 174 7.05 21.01 8.34
N SER A 175 7.78 20.59 9.38
CA SER A 175 8.77 21.45 10.03
C SER A 175 9.92 21.84 9.09
N GLY A 176 10.20 21.02 8.06
CA GLY A 176 11.34 21.16 7.17
C GLY A 176 12.71 20.85 7.79
N ASN A 177 12.75 20.43 9.07
CA ASN A 177 14.00 20.15 9.77
C ASN A 177 14.80 19.01 9.14
N LEU A 178 14.12 17.99 8.63
CA LEU A 178 14.77 16.86 7.97
C LEU A 178 15.52 17.31 6.72
N ILE A 179 14.90 18.15 5.88
CA ILE A 179 15.53 18.67 4.67
C ILE A 179 16.69 19.60 5.01
N ARG A 180 16.54 20.52 5.98
CA ARG A 180 17.65 21.37 6.44
C ARG A 180 18.85 20.55 6.92
N ASN A 181 18.61 19.49 7.70
CA ASN A 181 19.67 18.60 8.15
C ASN A 181 20.36 17.88 6.99
N LEU A 182 19.60 17.43 5.97
CA LEU A 182 20.18 16.80 4.78
C LEU A 182 21.03 17.78 3.97
N ILE A 183 20.60 19.04 3.84
CA ILE A 183 21.39 20.11 3.18
C ILE A 183 22.69 20.32 3.95
N LEU A 184 22.62 20.46 5.28
CA LEU A 184 23.78 20.63 6.16
C LEU A 184 24.78 19.48 5.99
N LEU A 185 24.32 18.23 6.09
CA LEU A 185 25.16 17.04 5.97
C LEU A 185 25.77 16.91 4.57
N SER A 186 24.99 17.17 3.52
CA SER A 186 25.47 17.15 2.14
C SER A 186 26.63 18.13 1.93
N LEU A 187 26.47 19.39 2.36
CA LEU A 187 27.52 20.41 2.24
C LEU A 187 28.74 20.08 3.12
N THR A 188 28.53 19.63 4.36
CA THR A 188 29.62 19.24 5.27
C THR A 188 30.44 18.09 4.68
N SER A 189 29.79 17.07 4.12
CA SER A 189 30.46 15.91 3.50
C SER A 189 31.32 16.28 2.29
N LYS A 190 31.07 17.44 1.69
CA LYS A 190 31.85 18.00 0.57
C LYS A 190 32.93 19.00 1.03
N GLY A 191 33.17 19.11 2.34
CA GLY A 191 34.25 19.90 2.92
C GLY A 191 33.92 21.38 3.13
N PHE A 192 32.65 21.79 3.01
CA PHE A 192 32.24 23.16 3.31
C PHE A 192 32.09 23.36 4.82
N ARG A 193 32.52 24.54 5.31
CA ARG A 193 32.23 24.98 6.68
C ARG A 193 30.81 25.52 6.72
N VAL A 194 29.92 24.84 7.44
CA VAL A 194 28.51 25.19 7.55
C VAL A 194 28.12 25.47 9.00
N GLU A 195 27.25 26.46 9.19
CA GLU A 195 26.69 26.87 10.48
C GLU A 195 25.17 26.79 10.39
N ARG A 196 24.52 26.16 11.38
CA ARG A 196 23.07 26.00 11.42
C ARG A 196 22.42 27.07 12.28
N ASN A 197 21.26 27.57 11.86
CA ASN A 197 20.46 28.55 12.61
C ASN A 197 21.26 29.82 12.97
N ALA A 198 22.15 30.26 12.10
CA ALA A 198 23.01 31.42 12.33
C ALA A 198 22.18 32.71 12.39
N THR A 199 22.49 33.57 13.34
CA THR A 199 21.92 34.92 13.43
C THR A 199 22.98 35.93 13.03
N LEU A 200 22.69 36.72 11.99
CA LEU A 200 23.56 37.77 11.49
C LEU A 200 22.87 39.12 11.65
N LYS A 201 23.64 40.16 11.97
CA LYS A 201 23.14 41.53 12.08
C LYS A 201 23.27 42.23 10.73
N GLY A 202 22.13 42.69 10.19
CA GLY A 202 22.06 43.40 8.91
C GLY A 202 22.59 44.83 8.99
N ILE A 203 22.76 45.47 7.84
CA ILE A 203 23.16 46.89 7.76
C ILE A 203 22.12 47.83 8.40
N SER A 204 20.85 47.41 8.43
CA SER A 204 19.76 48.08 9.16
C SER A 204 19.90 48.01 10.68
N GLY A 205 20.81 47.17 11.20
CA GLY A 205 20.94 46.84 12.62
C GLY A 205 19.99 45.74 13.10
N VAL A 206 19.09 45.24 12.25
CA VAL A 206 18.16 44.15 12.58
C VAL A 206 18.89 42.79 12.54
N ASN A 207 18.57 41.92 13.49
CA ASN A 207 19.07 40.56 13.52
C ASN A 207 18.21 39.65 12.65
N HIS A 208 18.84 38.97 11.69
CA HIS A 208 18.19 38.02 10.79
C HIS A 208 18.71 36.61 11.02
N ARG A 209 17.80 35.62 11.01
CA ARG A 209 18.15 34.21 11.19
C ARG A 209 18.16 33.48 9.86
N PHE A 210 19.25 32.78 9.56
CA PHE A 210 19.39 31.88 8.42
C PHE A 210 19.36 30.42 8.89
N ASP A 211 18.68 29.56 8.14
CA ASP A 211 18.67 28.12 8.44
C ASP A 211 20.08 27.53 8.37
N ILE A 212 20.83 27.91 7.33
CA ILE A 212 22.20 27.46 7.08
C ILE A 212 23.02 28.62 6.53
N ILE A 213 24.21 28.83 7.08
CA ILE A 213 25.26 29.68 6.51
C ILE A 213 26.42 28.80 6.08
N VAL A 214 26.83 28.95 4.82
CA VAL A 214 28.06 28.33 4.29
C VAL A 214 29.15 29.39 4.25
N ARG A 215 30.30 29.10 4.84
CA ARG A 215 31.50 29.96 4.76
C ARG A 215 32.36 29.50 3.59
N SER A 216 32.48 30.36 2.58
CA SER A 216 33.36 30.19 1.43
C SER A 216 34.37 31.32 1.47
N GLY A 217 35.64 31.04 1.78
CA GLY A 217 36.66 32.11 1.82
C GLY A 217 36.27 33.26 2.76
N LYS A 218 36.07 34.45 2.17
CA LYS A 218 35.61 35.66 2.88
C LYS A 218 34.12 35.92 2.71
N SER A 219 33.43 35.28 1.77
CA SER A 219 32.00 35.47 1.59
C SER A 219 31.16 34.45 2.34
N LEU A 220 29.91 34.83 2.60
CA LEU A 220 28.90 33.99 3.24
C LEU A 220 27.82 33.66 2.21
N ILE A 221 27.35 32.42 2.26
CA ILE A 221 26.21 31.96 1.46
C ILE A 221 25.09 31.59 2.43
N GLY A 222 23.97 32.32 2.36
CA GLY A 222 22.76 32.02 3.11
C GLY A 222 21.88 31.03 2.36
N VAL A 223 21.46 29.97 3.04
CA VAL A 223 20.53 28.97 2.50
C VAL A 223 19.36 28.83 3.46
N ASP A 224 18.15 29.10 2.99
CA ASP A 224 16.91 28.88 3.75
C ASP A 224 16.00 27.91 3.00
N TYR A 225 15.46 26.94 3.73
CA TYR A 225 14.52 25.96 3.19
C TYR A 225 13.12 26.19 3.74
N ARG A 226 12.16 26.30 2.82
CA ARG A 226 10.77 26.63 3.12
C ARG A 226 9.86 25.56 2.50
N PRO A 227 9.30 24.65 3.34
CA PRO A 227 8.38 23.63 2.87
C PRO A 227 7.10 24.26 2.34
N VAL A 228 6.47 23.61 1.36
CA VAL A 228 5.34 24.18 0.63
C VAL A 228 4.04 24.10 1.42
N SER A 229 3.37 25.25 1.60
CA SER A 229 2.02 25.37 2.15
C SER A 229 0.98 25.74 1.09
N SER A 230 1.21 26.82 0.33
CA SER A 230 0.39 27.28 -0.82
C SER A 230 1.18 28.25 -1.71
N ALA A 231 0.74 28.50 -2.95
CA ALA A 231 1.44 29.42 -3.87
C ALA A 231 1.46 30.87 -3.36
N GLU A 232 0.35 31.35 -2.77
CA GLU A 232 0.28 32.69 -2.18
C GLU A 232 1.20 32.81 -0.96
N SER A 233 1.15 31.83 -0.05
CA SER A 233 2.01 31.80 1.13
C SER A 233 3.50 31.74 0.76
N GLN A 234 3.85 31.05 -0.34
CA GLN A 234 5.23 31.02 -0.83
C GLN A 234 5.71 32.39 -1.33
N ILE A 235 4.85 33.16 -2.01
CA ILE A 235 5.23 34.50 -2.49
C ILE A 235 5.48 35.42 -1.31
N THR A 236 4.58 35.44 -0.33
CA THR A 236 4.74 36.23 0.90
C THR A 236 6.02 35.86 1.64
N ASP A 237 6.32 34.57 1.77
CA ASP A 237 7.55 34.11 2.43
C ASP A 237 8.81 34.49 1.63
N LEU A 238 8.79 34.32 0.30
CA LEU A 238 9.88 34.73 -0.57
C LEU A 238 10.18 36.22 -0.45
N LEU A 239 9.15 37.08 -0.43
CA LEU A 239 9.30 38.52 -0.24
C LEU A 239 9.93 38.87 1.11
N ALA A 240 9.55 38.18 2.19
CA ALA A 240 10.19 38.36 3.49
C ALA A 240 11.68 37.98 3.46
N HIS A 241 12.04 36.93 2.73
CA HIS A 241 13.44 36.55 2.54
C HIS A 241 14.20 37.51 1.63
N ILE A 242 13.52 38.12 0.66
CA ILE A 242 14.09 39.18 -0.17
C ILE A 242 14.50 40.37 0.71
N ALA A 243 13.57 40.87 1.52
CA ALA A 243 13.84 41.94 2.47
C ALA A 243 15.00 41.59 3.42
N LYS A 244 15.04 40.34 3.91
CA LYS A 244 16.12 39.83 4.76
C LYS A 244 17.48 39.87 4.07
N PHE A 245 17.64 39.41 2.82
CA PHE A 245 18.97 39.36 2.20
C PHE A 245 19.44 40.73 1.71
N MET A 246 18.52 41.67 1.40
CA MET A 246 18.87 43.06 1.07
C MET A 246 19.67 43.75 2.18
N ASP A 247 19.50 43.33 3.43
CA ASP A 247 20.29 43.78 4.58
C ASP A 247 21.76 43.31 4.58
N PHE A 248 22.15 42.49 3.60
CA PHE A 248 23.46 41.87 3.50
C PHE A 248 24.04 41.94 2.07
N PRO A 249 24.55 43.10 1.61
CA PRO A 249 25.02 43.29 0.22
C PRO A 249 26.18 42.37 -0.20
N GLY A 250 26.90 41.76 0.75
CA GLY A 250 28.00 40.81 0.48
C GLY A 250 27.62 39.33 0.59
N ILE A 251 26.35 38.99 0.90
CA ILE A 251 25.92 37.60 1.08
C ILE A 251 25.25 37.09 -0.19
N LYS A 252 25.70 35.94 -0.69
CA LYS A 252 24.97 35.20 -1.74
C LYS A 252 23.82 34.45 -1.09
N TYR A 253 22.64 34.47 -1.71
CA TYR A 253 21.44 33.91 -1.09
C TYR A 253 20.77 32.85 -1.96
N ILE A 254 20.42 31.71 -1.35
CA ILE A 254 19.73 30.58 -1.96
C ILE A 254 18.42 30.32 -1.20
N TYR A 255 17.30 30.51 -1.89
CA TYR A 255 15.97 30.17 -1.38
C TYR A 255 15.58 28.78 -1.89
N VAL A 256 15.30 27.85 -0.98
CA VAL A 256 15.01 26.44 -1.29
C VAL A 256 13.57 26.10 -0.93
N THR A 257 12.85 25.42 -1.82
CA THR A 257 11.47 24.95 -1.56
C THR A 257 11.18 23.62 -2.26
N ASP A 258 10.14 22.89 -1.85
CA ASP A 258 9.80 21.59 -2.47
C ASP A 258 9.31 21.74 -3.91
N SER A 259 8.58 22.81 -4.20
CA SER A 259 8.07 23.10 -5.53
C SER A 259 7.86 24.59 -5.72
N SER A 260 8.02 25.04 -6.96
CA SER A 260 7.88 26.45 -7.33
C SER A 260 6.91 26.60 -8.49
N SER A 261 5.91 27.47 -8.31
CA SER A 261 4.99 27.87 -9.38
C SER A 261 5.66 28.85 -10.35
N GLU A 262 5.06 29.04 -11.53
CA GLU A 262 5.49 30.03 -12.53
C GLU A 262 5.62 31.43 -11.91
N SER A 263 4.66 31.82 -11.06
CA SER A 263 4.64 33.12 -10.38
C SER A 263 5.81 33.29 -9.41
N VAL A 264 6.11 32.27 -8.60
CA VAL A 264 7.25 32.30 -7.65
C VAL A 264 8.57 32.40 -8.39
N ARG A 265 8.73 31.68 -9.50
CA ARG A 265 9.92 31.77 -10.37
C ARG A 265 10.11 33.18 -10.92
N LYS A 266 9.04 33.79 -11.44
CA LYS A 266 9.09 35.18 -11.96
C LYS A 266 9.50 36.19 -10.89
N VAL A 267 8.93 36.10 -9.69
CA VAL A 267 9.31 36.99 -8.57
C VAL A 267 10.78 36.80 -8.21
N ALA A 268 11.23 35.55 -8.02
CA ALA A 268 12.62 35.25 -7.68
C ALA A 268 13.61 35.79 -8.74
N SER A 269 13.34 35.55 -10.02
CA SER A 269 14.19 36.04 -11.11
C SER A 269 14.22 37.57 -11.19
N SER A 270 13.08 38.25 -11.01
CA SER A 270 13.02 39.71 -11.04
C SER A 270 13.82 40.39 -9.93
N GLN A 271 13.99 39.70 -8.80
CA GLN A 271 14.68 40.21 -7.60
C GLN A 271 16.08 39.61 -7.42
N GLY A 272 16.60 38.87 -8.42
CA GLY A 272 17.96 38.30 -8.37
C GLY A 272 18.16 37.17 -7.34
N VAL A 273 17.08 36.49 -6.92
CA VAL A 273 17.16 35.41 -5.93
C VAL A 273 17.49 34.08 -6.60
N ASN A 274 18.47 33.35 -6.06
CA ASN A 274 18.77 31.99 -6.51
C ASN A 274 17.73 31.02 -5.91
N LEU A 275 16.72 30.69 -6.71
CA LEU A 275 15.66 29.75 -6.35
C LEU A 275 16.08 28.30 -6.67
N VAL A 276 16.01 27.43 -5.67
CA VAL A 276 16.17 25.98 -5.83
C VAL A 276 14.85 25.29 -5.51
N SER A 277 14.42 24.41 -6.41
CA SER A 277 13.27 23.53 -6.20
C SER A 277 13.42 22.26 -7.05
N GLY A 278 12.85 21.14 -6.60
CA GLY A 278 13.02 19.86 -7.29
C GLY A 278 12.01 18.81 -6.85
N LYS A 279 11.80 17.80 -7.70
CA LYS A 279 10.85 16.70 -7.42
C LYS A 279 11.41 15.67 -6.45
N SER A 280 12.71 15.73 -6.18
CA SER A 280 13.41 14.83 -5.27
C SER A 280 14.40 15.59 -4.39
N ILE A 281 14.65 15.08 -3.19
CA ILE A 281 15.66 15.65 -2.29
C ILE A 281 17.06 15.61 -2.91
N THR A 282 17.38 14.55 -3.67
CA THR A 282 18.67 14.43 -4.37
C THR A 282 18.90 15.54 -5.38
N GLU A 283 17.85 15.92 -6.12
CA GLU A 283 17.90 17.03 -7.08
C GLU A 283 18.08 18.39 -6.37
N ILE A 284 17.37 18.62 -5.26
CA ILE A 284 17.53 19.82 -4.44
C ILE A 284 18.96 19.92 -3.92
N LEU A 285 19.50 18.82 -3.37
CA LEU A 285 20.86 18.79 -2.82
C LEU A 285 21.93 19.02 -3.90
N SER A 286 21.75 18.48 -5.11
CA SER A 286 22.70 18.69 -6.21
C SER A 286 22.70 20.14 -6.68
N GLN A 287 21.52 20.75 -6.85
CA GLN A 287 21.41 22.16 -7.27
C GLN A 287 22.02 23.11 -6.24
N ILE A 288 21.79 22.89 -4.93
CA ILE A 288 22.42 23.69 -3.86
C ILE A 288 23.93 23.55 -3.94
N LEU A 289 24.45 22.32 -4.08
CA LEU A 289 25.88 22.08 -4.13
C LEU A 289 26.54 22.77 -5.33
N GLU A 290 25.89 22.75 -6.50
CA GLU A 290 26.36 23.42 -7.71
C GLU A 290 26.43 24.94 -7.52
N LEU A 291 25.36 25.56 -6.99
CA LEU A 291 25.34 26.99 -6.69
C LEU A 291 26.42 27.39 -5.68
N VAL A 292 26.60 26.61 -4.61
CA VAL A 292 27.62 26.88 -3.58
C VAL A 292 29.04 26.79 -4.17
N LYS A 293 29.29 25.83 -5.07
CA LYS A 293 30.59 25.75 -5.79
C LYS A 293 30.80 26.94 -6.71
N ARG A 294 29.79 27.31 -7.50
CA ARG A 294 29.86 28.46 -8.41
C ARG A 294 30.19 29.75 -7.67
N PHE A 295 29.51 30.03 -6.55
CA PHE A 295 29.79 31.21 -5.73
C PHE A 295 31.21 31.22 -5.16
N ARG A 296 31.77 30.05 -4.82
CA ARG A 296 33.15 29.93 -4.36
C ARG A 296 34.18 30.18 -5.48
N GLU A 297 33.84 29.90 -6.73
CA GLU A 297 34.69 30.17 -7.90
C GLU A 297 34.65 31.65 -8.29
N GLU A 298 33.47 32.28 -8.24
CA GLU A 298 33.30 33.72 -8.45
C GLU A 298 34.15 34.57 -7.47
N GLU A 299 34.38 34.09 -6.24
CA GLU A 299 35.25 34.77 -5.26
C GLU A 299 36.74 34.71 -5.58
N LYS A 300 37.18 33.74 -6.38
CA LYS A 300 38.60 33.55 -6.73
C LYS A 300 39.03 34.33 -7.96
N THR A 301 38.06 34.87 -8.69
CA THR A 301 38.24 35.61 -9.95
C THR A 301 38.21 37.10 -9.67
#